data_AF-A0A8T1VLL4-F1
#
_entry.id   AF-A0A8T1VLL4-F1
#
_cell.length_a   1.000
_cell.length_b   1.000
_cell.length_c   1.000
_cell.angle_alpha   90.00
_cell.angle_beta   90.00
_cell.angle_gamma   90.00
#
_symmetry.space_group_name_H-M   'P 1'
#
loop_
_entity.id
_entity.type
_entity.pdbx_description
1 polymer ?
#
loop_
_entity_poly.entity_id
_entity_poly.type
_entity_poly.pdbx_seq_one_letter_code
_entity_poly.pdbx_strand_id
1 'polypeptide(L)'
;MRALILLGAALVGGVCLIRDVSAAGGLGEPTPSEICAQTLDEIEKLLVNQDQETNGVTGNTLVTNDCKQLVEADVMDARSDEDQKALCGNSCYETLNAKYKTLLDNDCYASDDADEEASGKLQAAAYQIACQTNAGGKYCIPLLSELVKSAGASFSLCNDIVSALGCCFQSYRQYMLLGTSASVTAMDDAQNECTAAGVGGLDQMCSCSANQHAFANTTFCSHATRTHSRLVSIAMIAISLLIAAQ
;
A
#
# COMPACT_ATOMS: atom_id res chain seq x y z
N MET A 1 16.08 -5.79 26.88
CA MET A 1 16.86 -6.89 26.27
C MET A 1 17.01 -6.56 24.80
N ARG A 2 18.25 -6.66 24.29
CA ARG A 2 18.68 -6.23 22.95
C ARG A 2 18.15 -7.16 21.86
N ALA A 3 17.60 -6.61 20.78
CA ALA A 3 17.70 -7.15 19.43
C ALA A 3 17.38 -6.03 18.44
N LEU A 4 18.41 -5.25 18.11
CA LEU A 4 18.45 -4.31 17.00
C LEU A 4 19.63 -4.77 16.15
N ILE A 5 19.54 -4.58 14.83
CA ILE A 5 20.55 -4.82 13.78
C ILE A 5 20.47 -6.21 13.11
N LEU A 6 19.95 -6.25 11.87
CA LEU A 6 20.73 -6.54 10.65
C LEU A 6 19.78 -6.55 9.41
N LEU A 7 19.56 -5.36 8.84
CA LEU A 7 19.18 -5.22 7.42
C LEU A 7 20.49 -4.94 6.68
N GLY A 8 20.99 -5.96 6.00
CA GLY A 8 22.22 -5.91 5.22
C GLY A 8 22.16 -6.92 4.08
N ALA A 9 22.03 -6.39 2.87
CA ALA A 9 22.44 -6.95 1.58
C ALA A 9 22.25 -8.46 1.33
N ALA A 10 21.25 -8.79 0.50
CA ALA A 10 21.28 -9.97 -0.37
C ALA A 10 20.79 -9.57 -1.78
N LEU A 11 21.64 -8.83 -2.49
CA LEU A 11 21.68 -8.89 -3.96
C LEU A 11 22.47 -10.14 -4.32
N VAL A 12 21.94 -10.92 -5.27
CA VAL A 12 22.52 -12.08 -6.00
C VAL A 12 21.94 -13.44 -5.58
N GLY A 13 21.14 -14.03 -6.50
CA GLY A 13 21.19 -15.48 -6.73
C GLY A 13 19.88 -16.25 -6.59
N GLY A 14 18.85 -15.93 -7.37
CA GLY A 14 17.67 -16.78 -7.54
C GLY A 14 17.42 -17.05 -9.03
N VAL A 15 18.20 -17.96 -9.64
CA VAL A 15 17.86 -18.53 -10.94
C VAL A 15 16.68 -19.48 -10.69
N CYS A 16 15.46 -19.02 -10.93
CA CYS A 16 14.31 -19.92 -11.04
C CYS A 16 14.50 -20.75 -12.33
N LEU A 17 14.75 -22.05 -12.16
CA LEU A 17 14.71 -23.03 -13.23
C LEU A 17 13.28 -23.13 -13.76
N ILE A 18 12.98 -22.38 -14.82
CA ILE A 18 11.75 -22.56 -15.59
C ILE A 18 11.90 -23.89 -16.34
N ARG A 19 11.13 -24.90 -15.91
CA ARG A 19 10.95 -26.14 -16.68
C ARG A 19 10.10 -25.83 -17.91
N ASP A 20 10.59 -26.25 -19.07
CA ASP A 20 10.00 -26.11 -20.39
C ASP A 20 8.49 -26.36 -20.43
N VAL A 21 7.73 -25.38 -20.91
CA VAL A 21 6.43 -25.61 -21.54
C VAL A 21 6.43 -24.97 -22.92
N SER A 22 6.33 -25.84 -23.91
CA SER A 22 6.34 -25.56 -25.34
C SER A 22 5.29 -24.55 -25.77
N ALA A 23 5.70 -23.68 -26.69
CA ALA A 23 4.84 -22.80 -27.46
C ALA A 23 3.77 -23.59 -28.24
N ALA A 24 2.50 -23.23 -28.05
CA ALA A 24 1.43 -23.49 -28.99
C ALA A 24 0.59 -22.21 -29.11
N GLY A 25 0.59 -21.64 -30.32
CA GLY A 25 -0.06 -20.37 -30.61
C GLY A 25 -1.58 -20.41 -30.48
N GLY A 26 -2.10 -19.33 -29.93
CA GLY A 26 -3.48 -18.87 -30.04
C GLY A 26 -3.49 -17.38 -29.72
N LEU A 27 -4.25 -16.57 -30.47
CA LEU A 27 -4.59 -15.19 -30.09
C LEU A 27 -5.59 -15.25 -28.91
N GLY A 28 -5.18 -15.87 -27.82
CA GLY A 28 -5.89 -15.90 -26.54
C GLY A 28 -5.47 -14.72 -25.69
N GLU A 29 -6.35 -14.27 -24.81
CA GLU A 29 -5.97 -13.34 -23.75
C GLU A 29 -4.76 -13.91 -22.99
N PRO A 30 -3.77 -13.07 -22.63
CA PRO A 30 -2.59 -13.54 -21.94
C PRO A 30 -2.98 -14.23 -20.64
N THR A 31 -2.36 -15.38 -20.37
CA THR A 31 -2.53 -16.13 -19.13
C THR A 31 -1.98 -15.33 -17.94
N PRO A 32 -2.44 -15.57 -16.70
CA PRO A 32 -1.89 -14.90 -15.52
C PRO A 32 -0.36 -15.02 -15.43
N SER A 33 0.20 -16.19 -15.74
CA SER A 33 1.65 -16.39 -15.77
C SER A 33 2.38 -15.53 -16.81
N GLU A 34 1.80 -15.34 -18.00
CA GLU A 34 2.36 -14.46 -19.03
C GLU A 34 2.29 -12.99 -18.59
N ILE A 35 1.18 -12.58 -17.96
CA ILE A 35 1.01 -11.24 -17.40
C ILE A 35 2.06 -10.98 -16.31
N CYS A 36 2.28 -11.95 -15.40
CA CYS A 36 3.28 -11.83 -14.34
C CYS A 36 4.70 -11.66 -14.91
N ALA A 37 5.11 -12.55 -15.81
CA ALA A 37 6.44 -12.52 -16.40
C ALA A 37 6.68 -11.23 -17.19
N GLN A 38 5.71 -10.82 -18.01
CA GLN A 38 5.80 -9.57 -18.77
C GLN A 38 5.89 -8.35 -17.84
N THR A 39 5.04 -8.29 -16.81
CA THR A 39 5.00 -7.14 -15.90
C THR A 39 6.30 -7.02 -15.09
N LEU A 40 6.90 -8.15 -14.69
CA LEU A 40 8.21 -8.15 -14.03
C LEU A 40 9.33 -7.65 -14.96
N ASP A 41 9.39 -8.12 -16.20
CA ASP A 41 10.34 -7.63 -17.21
C ASP A 41 10.17 -6.13 -17.49
N GLU A 42 8.93 -5.64 -17.54
CA GLU A 42 8.64 -4.22 -17.68
C GLU A 42 9.10 -3.41 -16.46
N ILE A 43 8.94 -3.93 -15.24
CA ILE A 43 9.50 -3.29 -14.04
C ILE A 43 11.03 -3.25 -14.13
N GLU A 44 11.70 -4.35 -14.47
CA GLU A 44 13.17 -4.39 -14.58
C GLU A 44 13.69 -3.36 -15.58
N LYS A 45 13.03 -3.21 -16.74
CA LYS A 45 13.36 -2.19 -17.73
C LYS A 45 13.20 -0.76 -17.19
N LEU A 46 12.19 -0.50 -16.37
CA LEU A 46 12.02 0.80 -15.71
C LEU A 46 13.19 1.13 -14.77
N LEU A 47 13.86 0.14 -14.19
CA LEU A 47 14.99 0.34 -13.26
C LEU A 47 16.33 0.61 -13.97
N VAL A 48 16.38 0.46 -15.29
CA VAL A 48 17.55 0.73 -16.12
C VAL A 48 17.28 2.01 -16.93
N ASN A 49 18.30 2.83 -17.18
CA ASN A 49 18.10 3.98 -18.08
C ASN A 49 18.17 3.53 -19.56
N GLN A 50 17.54 4.29 -20.45
CA GLN A 50 17.40 3.94 -21.87
C GLN A 50 18.76 3.73 -22.59
N ASP A 51 19.79 4.46 -22.16
CA ASP A 51 21.15 4.30 -22.67
C ASP A 51 21.78 2.96 -22.27
N GLN A 52 21.52 2.47 -21.05
CA GLN A 52 22.01 1.18 -20.56
C GLN A 52 21.21 0.00 -21.10
N GLU A 53 19.91 0.19 -21.38
CA GLU A 53 19.11 -0.79 -22.13
C GLU A 53 19.67 -0.98 -23.54
N THR A 54 20.07 0.10 -24.21
CA THR A 54 20.57 0.07 -25.60
C THR A 54 22.03 -0.39 -25.70
N ASN A 55 22.89 0.07 -24.79
CA ASN A 55 24.35 -0.08 -24.92
C ASN A 55 24.97 -1.05 -23.89
N GLY A 56 24.17 -1.64 -23.02
CA GLY A 56 24.64 -2.47 -21.91
C GLY A 56 25.22 -1.67 -20.75
N VAL A 57 25.33 -2.32 -19.58
CA VAL A 57 25.86 -1.68 -18.36
C VAL A 57 27.38 -1.66 -18.41
N THR A 58 27.97 -0.47 -18.56
CA THR A 58 29.43 -0.28 -18.47
C THR A 58 29.85 0.00 -17.02
N GLY A 59 30.79 -0.76 -16.48
CA GLY A 59 31.41 -0.48 -15.17
C GLY A 59 30.59 -0.88 -13.92
N ASN A 60 29.73 -1.90 -14.00
CA ASN A 60 28.90 -2.41 -12.89
C ASN A 60 27.99 -1.38 -12.19
N THR A 61 27.80 -0.19 -12.77
CA THR A 61 27.02 0.88 -12.15
C THR A 61 25.86 1.25 -13.06
N LEU A 62 24.64 0.90 -12.64
CA LEU A 62 23.41 1.39 -13.27
C LEU A 62 23.27 2.89 -13.01
N VAL A 63 23.04 3.69 -14.04
CA VAL A 63 22.78 5.12 -13.89
C VAL A 63 21.40 5.27 -13.26
N THR A 64 21.37 5.91 -12.11
CA THR A 64 20.16 6.08 -11.30
C THR A 64 19.12 6.93 -12.04
N ASN A 65 17.94 6.35 -12.28
CA ASN A 65 16.73 7.02 -12.78
C ASN A 65 15.66 7.13 -11.67
N ASP A 66 14.57 7.84 -11.93
CA ASP A 66 13.52 8.11 -10.93
C ASP A 66 12.87 6.83 -10.38
N CYS A 67 12.63 5.81 -11.22
CA CYS A 67 12.06 4.53 -10.82
C CYS A 67 13.00 3.76 -9.89
N LYS A 68 14.29 3.73 -10.24
CA LYS A 68 15.33 3.09 -9.45
C LYS A 68 15.48 3.77 -8.08
N GLN A 69 15.53 5.11 -8.05
CA GLN A 69 15.54 5.85 -6.78
C GLN A 69 14.34 5.50 -5.92
N LEU A 70 13.15 5.39 -6.53
CA LEU A 70 11.93 5.10 -5.80
C LEU A 70 11.93 3.69 -5.20
N VAL A 71 12.34 2.68 -5.97
CA VAL A 71 12.45 1.29 -5.49
C VAL A 71 13.53 1.17 -4.41
N GLU A 72 14.70 1.78 -4.61
CA GLU A 72 15.79 1.78 -3.61
C GLU A 72 15.43 2.54 -2.34
N ALA A 73 14.58 3.56 -2.43
CA ALA A 73 14.15 4.34 -1.27
C ALA A 73 13.19 3.58 -0.35
N ASP A 74 12.52 2.52 -0.83
CA ASP A 74 11.42 1.82 -0.15
C ASP A 74 10.30 2.77 0.33
N VAL A 75 9.15 2.73 -0.35
CA VAL A 75 8.04 3.64 -0.09
C VAL A 75 7.38 3.45 1.30
N MET A 76 7.69 2.36 1.99
CA MET A 76 7.25 2.08 3.36
C MET A 76 8.29 2.45 4.41
N ASP A 77 9.54 2.75 4.02
CA ASP A 77 10.55 3.18 4.97
C ASP A 77 10.14 4.52 5.60
N ALA A 78 10.14 4.53 6.93
CA ALA A 78 9.52 5.57 7.72
C ALA A 78 10.34 6.86 7.69
N ARG A 79 9.70 7.94 7.24
CA ARG A 79 10.32 9.25 7.00
C ARG A 79 9.40 10.39 7.45
N SER A 80 9.84 11.64 7.29
CA SER A 80 8.96 12.81 7.55
C SER A 80 7.80 12.87 6.54
N ASP A 81 6.74 13.63 6.85
CA ASP A 81 5.66 13.88 5.89
C ASP A 81 6.19 14.54 4.62
N GLU A 82 7.16 15.44 4.75
CA GLU A 82 7.79 16.13 3.61
C GLU A 82 8.52 15.16 2.70
N ASP A 83 9.28 14.22 3.28
CA ASP A 83 9.99 13.19 2.51
C ASP A 83 9.02 12.19 1.88
N GLN A 84 7.94 11.82 2.59
CA GLN A 84 6.90 10.94 2.05
C GLN A 84 6.18 11.61 0.88
N LYS A 85 5.89 12.92 0.99
CA LYS A 85 5.33 13.70 -0.11
C LYS A 85 6.26 13.74 -1.32
N ALA A 86 7.57 13.85 -1.11
CA ALA A 86 8.54 13.83 -2.20
C ALA A 86 8.56 12.48 -2.92
N LEU A 87 8.50 11.36 -2.19
CA LEU A 87 8.34 10.03 -2.79
C LEU A 87 7.05 9.92 -3.60
N CYS A 88 5.92 10.34 -3.01
CA CYS A 88 4.62 10.32 -3.67
C CYS A 88 4.55 11.22 -4.91
N GLY A 89 5.41 12.24 -4.98
CA GLY A 89 5.58 13.12 -6.14
C GLY A 89 6.65 12.66 -7.14
N ASN A 90 7.31 11.51 -6.90
CA ASN A 90 8.28 10.94 -7.85
C ASN A 90 7.58 10.61 -9.18
N SER A 91 8.23 10.95 -10.29
CA SER A 91 7.64 10.83 -11.64
C SER A 91 7.29 9.39 -12.03
N CYS A 92 7.96 8.40 -11.43
CA CYS A 92 7.75 6.99 -11.71
C CYS A 92 6.75 6.31 -10.76
N TYR A 93 6.26 7.02 -9.73
CA TYR A 93 5.38 6.42 -8.72
C TYR A 93 4.12 5.81 -9.33
N GLU A 94 3.41 6.56 -10.16
CA GLU A 94 2.15 6.11 -10.79
C GLU A 94 2.40 4.87 -11.67
N THR A 95 3.48 4.88 -12.44
CA THR A 95 3.88 3.76 -13.31
C THR A 95 4.16 2.49 -12.50
N LEU A 96 5.02 2.59 -11.47
CA LEU A 96 5.36 1.44 -10.63
C LEU A 96 4.15 0.94 -9.85
N ASN A 97 3.35 1.84 -9.28
CA ASN A 97 2.11 1.50 -8.59
C ASN A 97 1.15 0.71 -9.48
N ALA A 98 0.98 1.12 -10.74
CA ALA A 98 0.16 0.38 -11.71
C ALA A 98 0.71 -1.02 -12.02
N LYS A 99 2.03 -1.17 -12.18
CA LYS A 99 2.64 -2.49 -12.43
C LYS A 99 2.51 -3.41 -11.21
N TYR A 100 2.81 -2.92 -10.02
CA TYR A 100 2.65 -3.69 -8.78
C TYR A 100 1.18 -4.06 -8.52
N LYS A 101 0.23 -3.19 -8.86
CA LYS A 101 -1.18 -3.56 -8.83
C LYS A 101 -1.50 -4.71 -9.80
N THR A 102 -0.99 -4.66 -11.03
CA THR A 102 -1.18 -5.77 -11.98
C THR A 102 -0.62 -7.07 -11.43
N LEU A 103 0.55 -7.05 -10.80
CA LEU A 103 1.13 -8.25 -10.18
C LEU A 103 0.24 -8.80 -9.05
N LEU A 104 -0.34 -7.93 -8.21
CA LEU A 104 -1.27 -8.34 -7.16
C LEU A 104 -2.59 -8.89 -7.70
N ASP A 105 -3.19 -8.21 -8.68
CA ASP A 105 -4.48 -8.61 -9.26
C ASP A 105 -4.40 -9.96 -10.00
N ASN A 106 -3.19 -10.40 -10.38
CA ASN A 106 -2.93 -11.67 -11.07
C ASN A 106 -2.24 -12.73 -10.18
N ASP A 107 -2.18 -12.50 -8.87
CA ASP A 107 -1.59 -13.43 -7.87
C ASP A 107 -0.15 -13.87 -8.22
N CYS A 108 0.65 -12.94 -8.75
CA CYS A 108 2.01 -13.22 -9.23
C CYS A 108 3.03 -13.55 -8.14
N TYR A 109 2.63 -13.44 -6.88
CA TYR A 109 3.46 -13.72 -5.70
C TYR A 109 3.10 -15.02 -4.99
N ALA A 110 2.18 -15.82 -5.56
CA ALA A 110 1.83 -17.12 -5.00
C ALA A 110 3.10 -17.99 -4.83
N SER A 111 3.34 -18.46 -3.61
CA SER A 111 4.49 -19.30 -3.26
C SER A 111 4.05 -20.43 -2.33
N ASP A 112 4.80 -21.52 -2.28
CA ASP A 112 4.63 -22.55 -1.25
C ASP A 112 5.26 -22.13 0.09
N ASP A 113 6.12 -21.12 0.07
CA ASP A 113 6.61 -20.42 1.26
C ASP A 113 5.74 -19.19 1.57
N ALA A 114 5.04 -19.25 2.71
CA ALA A 114 4.13 -18.19 3.14
C ALA A 114 4.84 -16.86 3.48
N ASP A 115 6.10 -16.90 3.92
CA ASP A 115 6.88 -15.70 4.22
C ASP A 115 7.33 -15.02 2.91
N GLU A 116 7.73 -15.79 1.90
CA GLU A 116 8.06 -15.27 0.57
C GLU A 116 6.84 -14.67 -0.13
N GLU A 117 5.70 -15.38 -0.11
CA GLU A 117 4.44 -14.87 -0.67
C GLU A 117 4.02 -13.57 0.02
N ALA A 118 4.02 -13.54 1.35
CA ALA A 118 3.67 -12.35 2.13
C ALA A 118 4.61 -11.19 1.81
N SER A 119 5.92 -11.42 1.74
CA SER A 119 6.91 -10.40 1.42
C SER A 119 6.65 -9.78 0.05
N GLY A 120 6.43 -10.59 -0.98
CA GLY A 120 6.12 -10.12 -2.34
C GLY A 120 4.82 -9.31 -2.40
N LYS A 121 3.75 -9.81 -1.75
CA LYS A 121 2.45 -9.12 -1.70
C LYS A 121 2.54 -7.79 -0.96
N LEU A 122 3.22 -7.75 0.19
CA LEU A 122 3.43 -6.53 0.96
C LEU A 122 4.31 -5.52 0.23
N GLN A 123 5.35 -5.96 -0.50
CA GLN A 123 6.18 -5.08 -1.32
C GLN A 123 5.37 -4.43 -2.45
N ALA A 124 4.52 -5.19 -3.14
CA ALA A 124 3.67 -4.64 -4.19
C ALA A 124 2.58 -3.71 -3.64
N ALA A 125 1.97 -4.08 -2.52
CA ALA A 125 0.87 -3.31 -1.91
C ALA A 125 1.35 -2.01 -1.26
N ALA A 126 2.65 -1.91 -0.94
CA ALA A 126 3.29 -0.72 -0.40
C ALA A 126 2.95 0.54 -1.21
N TYR A 127 3.02 0.46 -2.53
CA TYR A 127 2.74 1.57 -3.45
C TYR A 127 1.26 2.00 -3.44
N GLN A 128 0.36 1.14 -2.99
CA GLN A 128 -1.06 1.48 -2.91
C GLN A 128 -1.41 2.20 -1.60
N ILE A 129 -0.61 2.03 -0.53
CA ILE A 129 -0.87 2.62 0.78
C ILE A 129 0.09 3.74 1.17
N ALA A 130 1.32 3.76 0.67
CA ALA A 130 2.37 4.68 1.10
C ALA A 130 2.00 6.17 0.92
N CYS A 131 1.12 6.49 -0.02
CA CYS A 131 0.63 7.85 -0.24
C CYS A 131 -0.75 8.14 0.39
N GLN A 132 -1.25 7.24 1.24
CA GLN A 132 -2.46 7.47 2.00
C GLN A 132 -2.22 8.52 3.09
N THR A 133 -3.08 9.54 3.10
CA THR A 133 -3.14 10.54 4.17
C THR A 133 -4.42 10.39 4.98
N ASN A 134 -4.38 10.85 6.23
CA ASN A 134 -5.59 11.05 7.03
C ASN A 134 -6.31 12.36 6.65
N ALA A 135 -7.43 12.66 7.29
CA ALA A 135 -8.20 13.89 7.04
C ALA A 135 -7.42 15.19 7.33
N GLY A 136 -6.36 15.12 8.15
CA GLY A 136 -5.46 16.24 8.43
C GLY A 136 -4.32 16.39 7.43
N GLY A 137 -4.27 15.56 6.38
CA GLY A 137 -3.20 15.57 5.38
C GLY A 137 -1.87 14.96 5.85
N LYS A 138 -1.87 14.26 6.99
CA LYS A 138 -0.70 13.54 7.51
C LYS A 138 -0.61 12.18 6.85
N TYR A 139 0.58 11.80 6.38
CA TYR A 139 0.77 10.49 5.75
C TYR A 139 0.71 9.39 6.81
N CYS A 140 -0.03 8.32 6.52
CA CYS A 140 -0.30 7.27 7.47
C CYS A 140 0.97 6.53 7.93
N ILE A 141 1.94 6.33 7.03
CA ILE A 141 3.18 5.60 7.32
C ILE A 141 4.12 6.39 8.25
N PRO A 142 4.50 7.64 7.93
CA PRO A 142 5.17 8.55 8.87
C PRO A 142 4.45 8.67 10.22
N LEU A 143 3.13 8.84 10.22
CA LEU A 143 2.34 9.00 11.44
C LEU A 143 2.44 7.78 12.35
N LEU A 144 2.33 6.56 11.81
CA LEU A 144 2.51 5.33 12.58
C LEU A 144 3.88 5.29 13.26
N SER A 145 4.95 5.59 12.51
CA SER A 145 6.31 5.60 13.04
C SER A 145 6.49 6.67 14.12
N GLU A 146 5.96 7.88 13.91
CA GLU A 146 6.01 8.96 14.89
C GLU A 146 5.30 8.59 16.20
N LEU A 147 4.11 7.98 16.10
CA LEU A 147 3.35 7.54 17.26
C LEU A 147 4.06 6.43 18.03
N VAL A 148 4.57 5.40 17.33
CA VAL A 148 5.35 4.32 17.95
C VAL A 148 6.60 4.86 18.64
N LYS A 149 7.32 5.80 17.99
CA LYS A 149 8.50 6.43 18.57
C LYS A 149 8.17 7.29 19.79
N SER A 150 7.06 8.01 19.76
CA SER A 150 6.62 8.91 20.84
C SER A 150 6.05 8.16 22.04
N ALA A 151 5.37 7.05 21.81
CA ALA A 151 4.85 6.13 22.81
C ALA A 151 5.95 5.58 23.75
N GLY A 152 7.15 5.32 23.23
CA GLY A 152 8.27 4.81 24.03
C GLY A 152 8.00 3.41 24.59
N ALA A 153 8.52 3.11 25.80
CA ALA A 153 8.47 1.76 26.38
C ALA A 153 7.23 1.48 27.25
N SER A 154 6.43 2.49 27.56
CA SER A 154 5.27 2.39 28.45
C SER A 154 4.09 3.12 27.82
N PHE A 155 3.45 2.49 26.85
CA PHE A 155 2.35 3.08 26.10
C PHE A 155 1.09 2.23 26.17
N SER A 156 -0.05 2.89 25.96
CA SER A 156 -1.31 2.26 25.64
C SER A 156 -1.42 2.12 24.12
N LEU A 157 -1.44 0.89 23.62
CA LEU A 157 -1.65 0.62 22.18
C LEU A 157 -2.88 1.37 21.67
N CYS A 158 -3.97 1.34 22.43
CA CYS A 158 -5.24 1.88 22.02
C CYS A 158 -5.30 3.41 22.06
N ASN A 159 -4.82 4.04 23.13
CA ASN A 159 -4.92 5.49 23.26
C ASN A 159 -3.79 6.23 22.54
N ASP A 160 -2.57 5.71 22.60
CA ASP A 160 -1.38 6.43 22.14
C ASP A 160 -1.07 6.16 20.66
N ILE A 161 -1.54 5.04 20.11
CA ILE A 161 -1.24 4.63 18.73
C ILE A 161 -2.52 4.48 17.90
N VAL A 162 -3.36 3.49 18.21
CA VAL A 162 -4.50 3.10 17.36
C VAL A 162 -5.53 4.23 17.26
N SER A 163 -5.91 4.85 18.38
CA SER A 163 -6.83 5.98 18.36
C SER A 163 -6.25 7.20 17.66
N ALA A 164 -4.93 7.44 17.78
CA ALA A 164 -4.25 8.57 17.17
C ALA A 164 -4.06 8.39 15.64
N LEU A 165 -3.90 7.15 15.17
CA LEU A 165 -3.91 6.82 13.75
C LEU A 165 -5.28 7.08 13.10
N GLY A 166 -6.35 6.82 13.83
CA GLY A 166 -7.72 6.93 13.32
C GLY A 166 -7.90 6.08 12.06
N CYS A 167 -8.36 6.69 10.96
CA CYS A 167 -8.63 5.96 9.72
C CYS A 167 -7.38 5.27 9.12
N CYS A 168 -6.17 5.77 9.45
CA CYS A 168 -4.92 5.18 8.98
C CYS A 168 -4.72 3.77 9.55
N PHE A 169 -5.23 3.50 10.76
CA PHE A 169 -5.15 2.17 11.36
C PHE A 169 -5.83 1.14 10.47
N GLN A 170 -7.07 1.40 10.05
CA GLN A 170 -7.81 0.44 9.24
C GLN A 170 -7.21 0.29 7.84
N SER A 171 -6.78 1.39 7.22
CA SER A 171 -6.03 1.33 5.95
C SER A 171 -4.77 0.47 6.07
N TYR A 172 -3.99 0.66 7.15
CA TYR A 172 -2.78 -0.13 7.42
C TYR A 172 -3.11 -1.59 7.76
N ARG A 173 -4.21 -1.85 8.47
CA ARG A 173 -4.68 -3.21 8.71
C ARG A 173 -4.95 -3.93 7.40
N GLN A 174 -5.64 -3.31 6.44
CA GLN A 174 -5.88 -3.91 5.11
C GLN A 174 -4.56 -4.24 4.37
N TYR A 175 -3.53 -3.42 4.53
CA TYR A 175 -2.19 -3.71 4.05
C TYR A 175 -1.60 -4.96 4.73
N MET A 176 -1.63 -5.03 6.06
CA MET A 176 -1.12 -6.17 6.82
C MET A 176 -1.91 -7.47 6.62
N LEU A 177 -3.14 -7.41 6.09
CA LEU A 177 -3.92 -8.61 5.69
C LEU A 177 -3.28 -9.37 4.53
N LEU A 178 -2.40 -8.74 3.77
CA LEU A 178 -1.59 -9.40 2.73
C LEU A 178 -0.32 -10.05 3.29
N GLY A 179 -0.04 -9.85 4.58
CA GLY A 179 1.10 -10.45 5.25
C GLY A 179 0.83 -11.88 5.72
N THR A 180 1.68 -12.34 6.63
CA THR A 180 1.55 -13.67 7.24
C THR A 180 0.34 -13.77 8.18
N SER A 181 -0.09 -14.99 8.52
CA SER A 181 -1.16 -15.22 9.50
C SER A 181 -0.89 -14.56 10.86
N ALA A 182 0.38 -14.47 11.27
CA ALA A 182 0.78 -13.76 12.48
C ALA A 182 0.51 -12.24 12.38
N SER A 183 0.80 -11.65 11.22
CA SER A 183 0.52 -10.23 10.95
C SER A 183 -0.98 -9.95 10.98
N VAL A 184 -1.78 -10.82 10.37
CA VAL A 184 -3.25 -10.74 10.40
C VAL A 184 -3.78 -10.81 11.83
N THR A 185 -3.33 -11.81 12.59
CA THR A 185 -3.74 -12.00 13.99
C THR A 185 -3.38 -10.78 14.84
N ALA A 186 -2.17 -10.23 14.69
CA ALA A 186 -1.75 -9.05 15.44
C ALA A 186 -2.63 -7.82 15.17
N MET A 187 -3.07 -7.62 13.92
CA MET A 187 -3.97 -6.52 13.59
C MET A 187 -5.39 -6.75 14.09
N ASP A 188 -5.88 -7.99 14.03
CA ASP A 188 -7.20 -8.37 14.54
C ASP A 188 -7.26 -8.22 16.06
N ASP A 189 -6.22 -8.67 16.77
CA ASP A 189 -6.08 -8.50 18.21
C ASP A 189 -6.06 -7.02 18.59
N ALA A 190 -5.26 -6.19 17.90
CA ALA A 190 -5.22 -4.75 18.13
C ALA A 190 -6.59 -4.09 17.90
N GLN A 191 -7.29 -4.46 16.83
CA GLN A 191 -8.63 -3.94 16.55
C GLN A 191 -9.62 -4.34 17.65
N ASN A 192 -9.61 -5.61 18.06
CA ASN A 192 -10.53 -6.14 19.07
C ASN A 192 -10.26 -5.54 20.45
N GLU A 193 -9.00 -5.49 20.88
CA GLU A 193 -8.59 -4.89 22.15
C GLU A 193 -9.03 -3.42 22.23
N CYS A 194 -8.76 -2.65 21.19
CA CYS A 194 -9.06 -1.22 21.21
C CYS A 194 -10.54 -0.90 21.04
N THR A 195 -11.27 -1.72 20.29
CA THR A 195 -12.74 -1.65 20.25
C THR A 195 -13.34 -1.95 21.62
N ALA A 196 -12.85 -2.99 22.32
CA ALA A 196 -13.27 -3.34 23.66
C ALA A 196 -12.93 -2.25 24.70
N ALA A 197 -11.82 -1.53 24.49
CA ALA A 197 -11.43 -0.36 25.27
C ALA A 197 -12.24 0.92 24.94
N GLY A 198 -13.16 0.87 23.97
CA GLY A 198 -14.05 1.98 23.60
C GLY A 198 -13.50 2.92 22.53
N VAL A 199 -12.40 2.57 21.84
CA VAL A 199 -11.91 3.33 20.68
C VAL A 199 -12.85 3.11 19.49
N GLY A 200 -13.47 4.19 19.00
CA GLY A 200 -14.40 4.16 17.87
C GLY A 200 -13.74 4.43 16.51
N GLY A 201 -14.44 4.07 15.43
CA GLY A 201 -14.03 4.39 14.05
C GLY A 201 -12.90 3.52 13.49
N LEU A 202 -12.53 2.44 14.18
CA LEU A 202 -11.48 1.50 13.75
C LEU A 202 -11.89 0.62 12.57
N ASP A 203 -13.17 0.63 12.21
CA ASP A 203 -13.72 -0.04 11.03
C ASP A 203 -13.65 0.85 9.76
N GLN A 204 -13.29 2.13 9.90
CA GLN A 204 -13.30 3.10 8.81
C GLN A 204 -11.90 3.31 8.22
N MET A 205 -11.72 2.91 6.97
CA MET A 205 -10.52 3.26 6.19
C MET A 205 -10.50 4.75 5.85
N CYS A 206 -9.30 5.31 5.67
CA CYS A 206 -9.17 6.66 5.14
C CYS A 206 -9.79 6.76 3.75
N SER A 207 -10.25 7.96 3.37
CA SER A 207 -10.88 8.15 2.07
C SER A 207 -9.86 7.97 0.94
N CYS A 208 -10.28 7.37 -0.17
CA CYS A 208 -9.47 7.31 -1.38
C CYS A 208 -9.19 8.69 -1.99
N SER A 209 -9.99 9.72 -1.68
CA SER A 209 -9.64 11.10 -2.07
C SER A 209 -8.40 11.63 -1.34
N ALA A 210 -7.97 10.97 -0.27
CA ALA A 210 -6.79 11.29 0.50
C ALA A 210 -5.56 10.45 0.07
N ASN A 211 -5.65 9.75 -1.05
CA ASN A 211 -4.55 9.06 -1.71
C ASN A 211 -4.61 9.35 -3.21
N GLN A 212 -3.69 10.19 -3.69
CA GLN A 212 -3.68 10.63 -5.09
C GLN A 212 -3.43 9.51 -6.10
N HIS A 213 -2.91 8.37 -5.64
CA HIS A 213 -2.56 7.20 -6.45
C HIS A 213 -3.52 6.03 -6.23
N ALA A 214 -4.66 6.25 -5.57
CA ALA A 214 -5.63 5.20 -5.28
C ALA A 214 -6.38 4.74 -6.53
N PHE A 215 -6.46 3.43 -6.72
CA PHE A 215 -7.30 2.82 -7.73
C PHE A 215 -8.76 2.76 -7.29
N ALA A 216 -9.69 2.76 -8.25
CA ALA A 216 -11.13 2.74 -7.98
C ALA A 216 -11.59 1.49 -7.19
N ASN A 217 -10.89 0.37 -7.34
CA ASN A 217 -11.20 -0.92 -6.70
C ASN A 217 -10.20 -1.31 -5.60
N THR A 218 -9.40 -0.36 -5.09
CA THR A 218 -8.44 -0.66 -4.05
C THR A 218 -9.13 -1.00 -2.72
N THR A 219 -8.50 -1.87 -1.94
CA THR A 219 -8.97 -2.28 -0.60
C THR A 219 -8.31 -1.47 0.52
N PHE A 220 -7.36 -0.57 0.22
CA PHE A 220 -6.61 0.16 1.26
C PHE A 220 -7.27 1.47 1.68
N CYS A 221 -8.29 1.92 0.95
CA CYS A 221 -9.01 3.15 1.26
C CYS A 221 -10.50 2.99 0.94
N SER A 222 -11.33 3.84 1.54
CA SER A 222 -12.75 3.89 1.26
C SER A 222 -13.06 4.95 0.21
N HIS A 223 -13.67 4.54 -0.89
CA HIS A 223 -14.47 5.47 -1.69
C HIS A 223 -15.70 5.77 -0.85
N ALA A 224 -15.63 6.82 -0.03
CA ALA A 224 -16.80 7.29 0.67
C ALA A 224 -17.90 7.41 -0.39
N THR A 225 -18.94 6.57 -0.28
CA THR A 225 -20.15 6.83 -1.04
C THR A 225 -20.53 8.24 -0.62
N ARG A 226 -20.47 9.19 -1.56
CA ARG A 226 -21.12 10.49 -1.40
C ARG A 226 -22.62 10.19 -1.30
N THR A 227 -23.07 9.62 -0.19
CA THR A 227 -24.43 9.77 0.25
C THR A 227 -24.55 11.24 0.58
N HIS A 228 -25.11 11.99 -0.37
CA HIS A 228 -25.63 13.33 -0.17
C HIS A 228 -26.72 13.29 0.91
N SER A 229 -26.34 13.11 2.17
CA SER A 229 -27.25 13.13 3.32
C SER A 229 -27.20 14.49 4.01
N ARG A 230 -27.38 15.57 3.24
CA ARG A 230 -27.57 16.93 3.78
C ARG A 230 -28.64 17.79 3.11
N LEU A 231 -29.36 17.30 2.09
CA LEU A 231 -30.40 18.11 1.44
C LEU A 231 -31.84 17.54 1.49
N VAL A 232 -32.05 16.29 1.93
CA VAL A 232 -33.40 15.71 1.98
C VAL A 232 -34.13 16.00 3.31
N SER A 233 -33.41 16.24 4.41
CA SER A 233 -34.05 16.50 5.71
C SER A 233 -34.63 17.92 5.85
N ILE A 234 -34.17 18.90 5.07
CA ILE A 234 -34.73 20.26 5.10
C ILE A 234 -36.00 20.36 4.23
N ALA A 235 -36.10 19.57 3.15
CA ALA A 235 -37.29 19.55 2.30
C ALA A 235 -38.53 18.96 3.01
N MET A 236 -38.35 17.96 3.88
CA MET A 236 -39.47 17.34 4.63
C MET A 236 -40.00 18.22 5.78
N ILE A 237 -39.15 19.07 6.38
CA ILE A 237 -39.59 20.01 7.43
C ILE A 237 -40.33 21.20 6.80
N ALA A 238 -39.88 21.69 5.65
CA ALA A 238 -40.56 22.78 4.94
C ALA A 238 -41.96 22.38 4.43
N ILE A 239 -42.13 21.14 3.94
CA ILE A 239 -43.45 20.65 3.48
C ILE A 239 -44.41 20.44 4.65
N SER A 240 -43.91 19.99 5.81
CA SER A 240 -44.75 19.82 7.02
C SER A 240 -45.27 21.15 7.58
N LEU A 241 -44.49 22.23 7.46
CA LEU A 241 -44.90 23.57 7.90
C LEU A 241 -45.86 24.27 6.91
N LEU A 242 -45.80 23.92 5.62
CA LEU A 242 -46.72 24.46 4.61
C LEU A 242 -48.11 23.79 4.64
N ILE A 243 -48.20 22.52 5.04
CA ILE A 243 -49.48 21.80 5.18
C ILE A 243 -50.21 22.19 6.48
N ALA A 244 -49.49 22.61 7.53
CA ALA A 244 -50.10 23.07 8.78
C ALA A 244 -50.61 24.53 8.74
N ALA A 245 -50.41 25.24 7.63
CA ALA A 245 -50.78 26.65 7.45
C ALA A 245 -51.90 26.88 6.41
N GLN A 246 -52.59 25.82 5.98
CA GLN A 246 -53.85 25.87 5.22
C GLN A 246 -54.98 25.27 6.07
#